data_AF-A0A2E9QAX2-F1
#
_entry.id   AF-A0A2E9QAX2-F1
#
_cell.length_a   1.000
_cell.length_b   1.000
_cell.length_c   1.000
_cell.angle_alpha   90.00
_cell.angle_beta   90.00
_cell.angle_gamma   90.00
#
_symmetry.space_group_name_H-M   'P 1'
#
loop_
_entity.id
_entity.type
_entity.pdbx_description
1 polymer ?
#
loop_
_entity_poly.entity_id
_entity_poly.type
_entity_poly.pdbx_seq_one_letter_code
_entity_poly.pdbx_strand_id
1 'polypeptide(L)'
;MQTLEDITRVEMIRVPHFELDSFQKNILDNLYLEFFLEQCRVLVTPDFSYMTTGPASSEELERVEELLASGNETLDKLKWYLLYDLSLYSALLETNSYYIASNGHVLISRFVPVEGEDQRFEVKLYTIAASDLPEQYKDKIYLGRDFFSLKTLRREHFGLKLIRGSIIGQFYKMRDRVNQYTLSEYHSELESEYLKEIEEISGEFAEASEGILSSFPVDISTDSLEKPALIDANQQFRDLKHILIEMEESLREMESRLFELDQTRAVRYVTKFRKDITNYTNYFIIKVNGRISDAVNGIHI
;
A
#
# COMPACT_ATOMS: atom_id res chain seq x y z
N MET A 1 5.04 -3.00 19.27
CA MET A 1 6.27 -2.33 19.69
C MET A 1 7.46 -2.91 18.93
N GLN A 2 7.52 -4.25 18.82
CA GLN A 2 8.53 -5.01 18.07
C GLN A 2 8.95 -4.38 16.73
N THR A 3 8.01 -3.99 15.86
CA THR A 3 8.33 -3.41 14.55
C THR A 3 9.18 -2.13 14.62
N LEU A 4 8.90 -1.24 15.58
CA LEU A 4 9.69 -0.02 15.77
C LEU A 4 11.10 -0.37 16.27
N GLU A 5 11.22 -1.35 17.17
CA GLU A 5 12.51 -1.85 17.64
C GLU A 5 13.32 -2.47 16.50
N ASP A 6 12.68 -3.29 15.67
CA ASP A 6 13.33 -3.97 14.55
C ASP A 6 13.89 -2.93 13.57
N ILE A 7 13.08 -1.93 13.21
CA ILE A 7 13.50 -0.86 12.29
C ILE A 7 14.67 -0.04 12.86
N THR A 8 14.62 0.34 14.14
CA THR A 8 15.65 1.17 14.77
C THR A 8 16.98 0.44 14.96
N ARG A 9 16.99 -0.89 14.96
CA ARG A 9 18.20 -1.73 15.08
C ARG A 9 18.85 -2.06 13.74
N VAL A 10 18.19 -1.79 12.62
CA VAL A 10 18.70 -2.14 11.28
C VAL A 10 19.57 -1.02 10.72
N GLU A 11 20.72 -1.39 10.19
CA GLU A 11 21.50 -0.50 9.32
C GLU A 11 20.76 -0.36 7.99
N MET A 12 20.14 0.80 7.77
CA MET A 12 19.37 1.04 6.55
C MET A 12 20.27 1.17 5.33
N ILE A 13 19.82 0.57 4.24
CA ILE A 13 20.45 0.74 2.93
C ILE A 13 20.47 2.21 2.53
N ARG A 14 21.54 2.60 1.85
CA ARG A 14 21.66 3.96 1.32
C ARG A 14 20.65 4.16 0.20
N VAL A 15 19.76 5.11 0.39
CA VAL A 15 18.81 5.56 -0.65
C VAL A 15 19.59 6.38 -1.69
N PRO A 16 19.44 6.08 -2.99
CA PRO A 16 19.97 6.91 -4.06
C PRO A 16 19.44 8.34 -3.99
N HIS A 17 20.19 9.28 -4.57
CA HIS A 17 19.66 10.62 -4.74
C HIS A 17 18.44 10.59 -5.66
N PHE A 18 17.37 11.26 -5.27
CA PHE A 18 16.19 11.48 -6.10
C PHE A 18 15.61 12.86 -5.81
N GLU A 19 15.00 13.46 -6.83
CA GLU A 19 14.44 14.80 -6.73
C GLU A 19 12.98 14.73 -6.28
N LEU A 20 12.65 15.60 -5.33
CA LEU A 20 11.28 15.76 -4.83
C LEU A 20 10.67 17.05 -5.39
N ASP A 21 9.45 16.94 -5.90
CA ASP A 21 8.64 18.12 -6.18
C ASP A 21 8.13 18.78 -4.89
N SER A 22 7.39 19.89 -5.02
CA SER A 22 6.89 20.61 -3.84
C SER A 22 5.87 19.80 -3.05
N PHE A 23 5.06 18.97 -3.71
CA PHE A 23 4.05 18.14 -3.08
C PHE A 23 4.69 17.04 -2.22
N GLN A 24 5.70 16.35 -2.76
CA GLN A 24 6.42 15.31 -2.05
C GLN A 24 7.30 15.85 -0.92
N LYS A 25 7.91 17.04 -1.08
CA LYS A 25 8.61 17.73 0.02
C LYS A 25 7.66 18.02 1.18
N ASN A 26 6.50 18.59 0.89
CA ASN A 26 5.50 18.86 1.93
C ASN A 26 5.02 17.56 2.61
N ILE A 27 4.90 16.45 1.88
CA ILE A 27 4.59 15.14 2.48
C ILE A 27 5.69 14.71 3.44
N LEU A 28 6.97 14.81 3.04
CA LEU A 28 8.10 14.42 3.88
C LEU A 28 8.08 15.19 5.20
N ASP A 29 7.87 16.50 5.12
CA ASP A 29 7.79 17.41 6.28
C ASP A 29 6.58 17.13 7.18
N ASN A 30 5.58 16.38 6.68
CA ASN A 30 4.34 16.05 7.39
C ASN A 30 4.12 14.52 7.49
N LEU A 31 5.19 13.73 7.41
CA LEU A 31 5.13 12.27 7.44
C LEU A 31 5.18 11.73 8.88
N TYR A 32 4.09 11.07 9.27
CA TYR A 32 3.96 10.33 10.52
C TYR A 32 4.24 8.84 10.30
N LEU A 33 5.01 8.23 11.19
CA LEU A 33 5.27 6.79 11.18
C LEU A 33 4.42 6.14 12.27
N GLU A 34 3.62 5.14 11.89
CA GLU A 34 2.69 4.50 12.82
C GLU A 34 3.06 3.05 13.11
N PHE A 35 3.10 2.74 14.40
CA PHE A 35 3.43 1.42 14.93
C PHE A 35 2.39 0.93 15.94
N PHE A 36 2.35 -0.38 16.11
CA PHE A 36 1.46 -1.03 17.07
C PHE A 36 2.06 -0.94 18.47
N LEU A 37 1.26 -0.52 19.45
CA LEU A 37 1.47 -0.84 20.86
C LEU A 37 0.55 -2.00 21.23
N GLU A 38 0.61 -2.49 22.47
CA GLU A 38 -0.22 -3.62 22.90
C GLU A 38 -1.72 -3.33 22.74
N GLN A 39 -2.17 -2.17 23.23
CA GLN A 39 -3.59 -1.79 23.25
C GLN A 39 -3.95 -0.68 22.26
N CYS A 40 -2.98 0.09 21.79
CA CYS A 40 -3.22 1.24 20.92
C CYS A 40 -2.15 1.36 19.81
N ARG A 41 -2.02 2.54 19.22
CA ARG A 41 -0.97 2.87 18.25
C ARG A 41 -0.15 4.02 18.80
N VAL A 42 1.12 4.02 18.40
CA VAL A 42 2.01 5.17 18.55
C VAL A 42 2.25 5.76 17.17
N LEU A 43 2.08 7.08 17.07
CA LEU A 43 2.46 7.87 15.90
C LEU A 43 3.75 8.59 16.25
N VAL A 44 4.83 8.30 15.55
CA VAL A 44 6.03 9.11 15.56
C VAL A 44 5.78 10.32 14.64
N THR A 45 5.92 11.51 15.20
CA THR A 45 5.61 12.77 14.51
C THR A 45 6.71 13.16 13.51
N PRO A 46 6.48 14.18 12.66
CA PRO A 46 7.52 14.75 11.80
C PRO A 46 8.81 15.12 12.54
N ASP A 47 8.69 15.72 13.73
CA ASP A 47 9.82 16.16 14.57
C ASP A 47 10.38 15.06 15.49
N PHE A 48 10.06 13.78 15.23
CA PHE A 48 10.48 12.62 16.02
C PHE A 48 10.06 12.65 17.49
N SER A 49 8.95 13.34 17.79
CA SER A 49 8.19 13.13 19.02
C SER A 49 7.16 12.01 18.81
N TYR A 50 6.28 11.75 19.79
CA TYR A 50 5.23 10.77 19.63
C TYR A 50 3.88 11.19 20.20
N MET A 51 2.84 10.55 19.69
CA MET A 51 1.46 10.66 20.14
C MET A 51 0.86 9.25 20.22
N THR A 52 0.03 8.97 21.22
CA THR A 52 -0.70 7.70 21.31
C THR A 52 -2.16 7.87 20.91
N THR A 53 -2.74 6.84 20.29
CA THR A 53 -4.15 6.85 19.86
C THR A 53 -5.10 6.32 20.94
N GLY A 54 -4.62 6.18 22.16
CA GLY A 54 -5.30 5.50 23.26
C GLY A 54 -4.37 5.32 24.46
N PRO A 55 -4.84 4.66 25.53
CA PRO A 55 -4.02 4.39 26.71
C PRO A 55 -2.86 3.45 26.35
N ALA A 56 -1.67 3.78 26.86
CA ALA A 56 -0.46 2.98 26.77
C ALA A 56 0.14 2.85 28.18
N SER A 57 0.85 1.76 28.45
CA SER A 57 1.52 1.57 29.74
C SER A 57 2.74 2.50 29.87
N SER A 58 3.10 2.89 31.09
CA SER A 58 4.31 3.71 31.31
C SER A 58 5.58 3.05 30.77
N GLU A 59 5.69 1.71 30.90
CA GLU A 59 6.82 0.94 30.40
C GLU A 59 6.93 1.01 28.86
N GLU A 60 5.81 0.90 28.14
CA GLU A 60 5.82 1.07 26.67
C GLU A 60 6.20 2.51 26.26
N LEU A 61 5.78 3.51 27.03
CA LEU A 61 6.09 4.91 26.75
C LEU A 61 7.57 5.23 26.97
N GLU A 62 8.13 4.83 28.11
CA GLU A 62 9.56 4.95 28.40
C GLU A 62 10.37 4.26 27.29
N ARG A 63 9.92 3.09 26.83
CA ARG A 63 10.59 2.38 25.75
C ARG A 63 10.52 3.12 24.42
N VAL A 64 9.39 3.75 24.08
CA VAL A 64 9.29 4.60 22.89
C VAL A 64 10.24 5.79 23.00
N GLU A 65 10.29 6.45 24.16
CA GLU A 65 11.19 7.58 24.40
C GLU A 65 12.67 7.20 24.20
N GLU A 66 13.11 6.05 24.72
CA GLU A 66 14.47 5.52 24.51
C GLU A 66 14.80 5.31 23.03
N LEU A 67 13.86 4.71 22.28
CA LEU A 67 14.02 4.42 20.86
C LEU A 67 14.09 5.71 20.02
N LEU A 68 13.29 6.71 20.36
CA LEU A 68 13.32 8.01 19.67
C LEU A 68 14.58 8.81 20.01
N ALA A 69 15.01 8.81 21.27
CA ALA A 69 16.23 9.50 21.69
C ALA A 69 17.49 9.01 20.96
N SER A 70 17.52 7.73 20.58
CA SER A 70 18.66 7.08 19.90
C SER A 70 18.45 6.85 18.40
N GLY A 71 17.21 6.90 17.90
CA GLY A 71 16.84 6.42 16.58
C GLY A 71 16.54 7.50 15.54
N ASN A 72 16.68 8.79 15.86
CA ASN A 72 16.29 9.89 14.95
C ASN A 72 16.93 9.78 13.55
N GLU A 73 18.23 9.50 13.46
CA GLU A 73 18.90 9.35 12.15
C GLU A 73 18.33 8.16 11.36
N THR A 74 18.05 7.05 12.03
CA THR A 74 17.46 5.86 11.41
C THR A 74 16.03 6.13 10.94
N LEU A 75 15.23 6.82 11.75
CA LEU A 75 13.84 7.17 11.40
C LEU A 75 13.78 8.24 10.30
N ASP A 76 14.74 9.16 10.25
CA ASP A 76 14.87 10.12 9.16
C ASP A 76 15.19 9.42 7.84
N LYS A 77 16.16 8.49 7.85
CA LYS A 77 16.46 7.62 6.71
C LYS A 77 15.25 6.78 6.29
N LEU A 78 14.46 6.28 7.24
CA LEU A 78 13.23 5.55 6.95
C LEU A 78 12.22 6.42 6.20
N LYS A 79 11.99 7.66 6.68
CA LYS A 79 11.07 8.61 6.02
C LYS A 79 11.51 8.89 4.59
N TRP A 80 12.79 9.16 4.39
CA TRP A 80 13.37 9.41 3.08
C TRP A 80 13.24 8.18 2.16
N TYR A 81 13.54 6.99 2.68
CA TYR A 81 13.41 5.75 1.92
C TYR A 81 11.94 5.45 1.59
N LEU A 82 11.03 5.59 2.55
CA LEU A 82 9.60 5.38 2.28
C LEU A 82 9.12 6.32 1.17
N LEU A 83 9.54 7.59 1.18
CA LEU A 83 9.16 8.53 0.14
C LEU A 83 9.78 8.19 -1.22
N TYR A 84 11.03 7.71 -1.25
CA TYR A 84 11.67 7.19 -2.47
C TYR A 84 10.85 6.04 -3.06
N ASP A 85 10.50 5.07 -2.23
CA ASP A 85 9.75 3.89 -2.65
C ASP A 85 8.33 4.25 -3.12
N LEU A 86 7.62 5.13 -2.40
CA LEU A 86 6.30 5.61 -2.79
C LEU A 86 6.32 6.44 -4.07
N SER A 87 7.37 7.24 -4.30
CA SER A 87 7.47 8.10 -5.49
C SER A 87 7.86 7.32 -6.74
N LEU A 88 8.69 6.28 -6.59
CA LEU A 88 9.24 5.55 -7.72
C LEU A 88 8.58 4.19 -7.96
N TYR A 89 8.03 3.55 -6.95
CA TYR A 89 7.51 2.19 -7.05
C TYR A 89 6.07 2.05 -6.57
N SER A 90 5.38 3.16 -6.37
CA SER A 90 3.93 3.21 -6.11
C SER A 90 3.25 4.19 -7.03
N ALA A 91 1.92 4.12 -7.13
CA ALA A 91 1.10 5.21 -7.68
C ALA A 91 0.27 5.92 -6.61
N LEU A 92 0.45 5.55 -5.32
CA LEU A 92 -0.41 5.99 -4.22
C LEU A 92 -0.42 7.49 -4.01
N LEU A 93 0.73 8.15 -4.16
CA LEU A 93 0.85 9.59 -3.94
C LEU A 93 0.14 10.36 -5.06
N GLU A 94 0.31 9.93 -6.31
CA GLU A 94 -0.30 10.55 -7.47
C GLU A 94 -1.83 10.36 -7.45
N THR A 95 -2.31 9.14 -7.22
CA THR A 95 -3.75 8.81 -7.22
C THR A 95 -4.51 9.45 -6.08
N ASN A 96 -3.85 9.71 -4.94
CA ASN A 96 -4.48 10.29 -3.74
C ASN A 96 -4.05 11.73 -3.46
N SER A 97 -3.35 12.38 -4.40
CA SER A 97 -2.78 13.72 -4.26
C SER A 97 -3.79 14.75 -3.76
N TYR A 98 -5.02 14.71 -4.28
CA TYR A 98 -6.11 15.58 -3.84
C TYR A 98 -6.41 15.46 -2.33
N TYR A 99 -6.57 14.23 -1.82
CA TYR A 99 -6.90 13.99 -0.41
C TYR A 99 -5.73 14.31 0.52
N ILE A 100 -4.51 14.09 0.07
CA ILE A 100 -3.30 14.41 0.83
C ILE A 100 -3.16 15.93 0.93
N ALA A 101 -3.26 16.64 -0.20
CA ALA A 101 -3.14 18.09 -0.25
C ALA A 101 -4.25 18.79 0.55
N SER A 102 -5.50 18.30 0.48
CA SER A 102 -6.62 18.88 1.22
C SER A 102 -6.50 18.73 2.74
N ASN A 103 -5.71 17.76 3.21
CA ASN A 103 -5.42 17.52 4.62
C ASN A 103 -4.06 18.09 5.05
N GLY A 104 -3.54 19.08 4.32
CA GLY A 104 -2.29 19.75 4.68
C GLY A 104 -1.04 18.89 4.48
N HIS A 105 -1.08 17.94 3.55
CA HIS A 105 0.02 17.02 3.22
C HIS A 105 0.38 16.01 4.32
N VAL A 106 -0.48 15.85 5.33
CA VAL A 106 -0.31 14.85 6.37
C VAL A 106 -0.41 13.44 5.77
N LEU A 107 0.66 12.67 5.90
CA LEU A 107 0.68 11.26 5.53
C LEU A 107 1.01 10.42 6.76
N ILE A 108 0.15 9.46 7.08
CA ILE A 108 0.38 8.49 8.15
C ILE A 108 0.71 7.14 7.50
N SER A 109 1.90 6.63 7.79
CA SER A 109 2.42 5.39 7.25
C SER A 109 2.50 4.32 8.32
N ARG A 110 1.54 3.39 8.31
CA ARG A 110 1.47 2.28 9.26
C ARG A 110 2.26 1.09 8.76
N PHE A 111 3.24 0.67 9.53
CA PHE A 111 4.04 -0.53 9.24
C PHE A 111 3.38 -1.78 9.82
N VAL A 112 3.18 -2.79 8.97
CA VAL A 112 2.71 -4.12 9.34
C VAL A 112 3.73 -5.13 8.83
N PRO A 113 4.39 -5.92 9.69
CA PRO A 113 5.31 -6.97 9.24
C PRO A 113 4.61 -7.97 8.31
N VAL A 114 5.32 -8.40 7.26
CA VAL A 114 4.86 -9.50 6.41
C VAL A 114 5.29 -10.82 7.06
N GLU A 115 4.33 -11.69 7.32
CA GLU A 115 4.61 -12.98 7.99
C GLU A 115 5.57 -13.84 7.16
N GLY A 116 6.61 -14.36 7.81
CA GLY A 116 7.63 -15.20 7.17
C GLY A 116 8.66 -14.44 6.33
N GLU A 117 8.58 -13.11 6.23
CA GLU A 117 9.48 -12.28 5.42
C GLU A 117 10.23 -11.28 6.30
N ASP A 118 11.52 -11.53 6.50
CA ASP A 118 12.35 -10.70 7.37
C ASP A 118 12.57 -9.28 6.80
N GLN A 119 12.35 -8.27 7.65
CA GLN A 119 12.48 -6.84 7.32
C GLN A 119 11.67 -6.39 6.09
N ARG A 120 10.51 -7.03 5.88
CA ARG A 120 9.53 -6.65 4.86
C ARG A 120 8.22 -6.27 5.53
N PHE A 121 7.61 -5.20 5.03
CA PHE A 121 6.43 -4.58 5.62
C PHE A 121 5.36 -4.32 4.57
N GLU A 122 4.11 -4.61 4.90
CA GLU A 122 2.95 -3.97 4.30
C GLU A 122 2.80 -2.60 4.96
N VAL A 123 2.88 -1.53 4.18
CA VAL A 123 2.72 -0.15 4.65
C VAL A 123 1.34 0.34 4.25
N LYS A 124 0.49 0.65 5.23
CA LYS A 124 -0.84 1.24 4.98
C LYS A 124 -0.76 2.74 5.11
N LEU A 125 -1.24 3.44 4.09
CA LEU A 125 -1.23 4.88 4.01
C LEU A 125 -2.59 5.47 4.38
N TYR A 126 -2.55 6.51 5.19
CA TYR A 126 -3.71 7.28 5.59
C TYR A 126 -3.42 8.78 5.53
N THR A 127 -4.47 9.58 5.42
CA THR A 127 -4.40 11.05 5.56
C THR A 127 -5.52 11.53 6.48
N ILE A 128 -5.27 12.62 7.19
CA ILE A 128 -6.21 13.31 8.08
C ILE A 128 -5.70 14.74 8.31
N ALA A 129 -6.55 15.70 8.63
CA ALA A 129 -6.07 17.03 9.00
C ALA A 129 -5.22 16.94 10.28
N ALA A 130 -4.13 17.70 10.35
CA ALA A 130 -3.24 17.69 11.53
C ALA A 130 -3.97 18.11 12.82
N SER A 131 -4.95 19.01 12.71
CA SER A 131 -5.79 19.49 13.83
C SER A 131 -6.67 18.41 14.46
N ASP A 132 -6.88 17.31 13.75
CA ASP A 132 -7.74 16.21 14.16
C ASP A 132 -6.96 15.12 14.91
N LEU A 133 -5.63 15.25 15.00
CA LEU A 133 -4.76 14.32 15.72
C LEU A 133 -4.48 14.81 17.16
N PRO A 134 -4.53 13.90 18.17
CA PRO A 134 -4.88 12.48 18.06
C PRO A 134 -6.38 12.17 18.26
N GLU A 135 -7.21 13.15 18.64
CA GLU A 135 -8.58 12.90 19.14
C GLU A 135 -9.50 12.25 18.11
N GLN A 136 -9.44 12.67 16.86
CA GLN A 136 -10.27 12.15 15.75
C GLN A 136 -9.51 11.17 14.86
N TYR A 137 -8.46 10.54 15.40
CA TYR A 137 -7.62 9.57 14.68
C TYR A 137 -8.40 8.48 13.92
N LYS A 138 -9.62 8.12 14.37
CA LYS A 138 -10.45 7.10 13.73
C LYS A 138 -11.02 7.54 12.37
N ASP A 139 -11.07 8.85 12.11
CA ASP A 139 -11.70 9.46 10.94
C ASP A 139 -10.73 9.60 9.75
N LYS A 140 -9.47 9.21 9.93
CA LYS A 140 -8.47 9.20 8.86
C LYS A 140 -8.96 8.43 7.63
N ILE A 141 -8.64 9.00 6.47
CA ILE A 141 -8.98 8.45 5.17
C ILE A 141 -7.92 7.42 4.80
N TYR A 142 -8.35 6.19 4.51
CA TYR A 142 -7.46 5.18 3.93
C TYR A 142 -7.16 5.52 2.47
N LEU A 143 -5.88 5.57 2.12
CA LEU A 143 -5.41 5.87 0.78
C LEU A 143 -5.10 4.59 -0.02
N GLY A 144 -4.53 3.60 0.66
CA GLY A 144 -4.14 2.33 0.07
C GLY A 144 -3.02 1.67 0.86
N ARG A 145 -2.42 0.64 0.28
CA ARG A 145 -1.27 -0.06 0.83
C ARG A 145 -0.18 -0.26 -0.21
N ASP A 146 1.04 -0.41 0.28
CA ASP A 146 2.18 -0.82 -0.52
C ASP A 146 3.12 -1.76 0.25
N PHE A 147 4.15 -2.26 -0.42
CA PHE A 147 5.13 -3.15 0.16
C PHE A 147 6.51 -2.54 0.18
N PHE A 148 7.12 -2.55 1.36
CA PHE A 148 8.41 -1.93 1.63
C PHE A 148 9.37 -2.95 2.23
N SER A 149 10.65 -2.89 1.84
CA SER A 149 11.70 -3.74 2.41
C SER A 149 12.84 -2.87 2.90
N LEU A 150 13.41 -3.18 4.07
CA LEU A 150 14.63 -2.48 4.53
C LEU A 150 15.90 -3.02 3.87
N LYS A 151 15.83 -4.18 3.20
CA LYS A 151 17.00 -4.89 2.65
C LYS A 151 17.29 -4.55 1.19
N THR A 152 16.28 -4.13 0.44
CA THR A 152 16.42 -3.92 -1.01
C THR A 152 15.48 -2.84 -1.52
N LEU A 153 16.04 -1.92 -2.32
CA LEU A 153 15.30 -0.93 -3.11
C LEU A 153 14.61 -1.54 -4.32
N ARG A 154 15.03 -2.74 -4.72
CA ARG A 154 14.61 -3.36 -5.97
C ARG A 154 13.34 -4.16 -5.75
N ARG A 155 12.32 -3.85 -6.55
CA ARG A 155 11.09 -4.65 -6.65
C ARG A 155 11.21 -5.64 -7.80
N GLU A 156 11.47 -6.89 -7.46
CA GLU A 156 11.50 -8.02 -8.39
C GLU A 156 10.21 -8.09 -9.21
N HIS A 157 10.31 -8.14 -10.54
CA HIS A 157 9.17 -8.11 -11.46
C HIS A 157 8.17 -6.98 -11.14
N PHE A 158 8.67 -5.79 -10.77
CA PHE A 158 7.85 -4.66 -10.33
C PHE A 158 6.96 -4.96 -9.12
N GLY A 159 7.36 -5.91 -8.26
CA GLY A 159 6.62 -6.29 -7.05
C GLY A 159 5.41 -7.18 -7.31
N LEU A 160 5.26 -7.74 -8.52
CA LEU A 160 4.07 -8.49 -8.94
C LEU A 160 3.70 -9.63 -7.98
N LYS A 161 4.69 -10.38 -7.47
CA LYS A 161 4.46 -11.45 -6.49
C LYS A 161 3.75 -10.95 -5.22
N LEU A 162 4.14 -9.77 -4.73
CA LEU A 162 3.53 -9.16 -3.53
C LEU A 162 2.13 -8.66 -3.83
N ILE A 163 1.93 -8.01 -4.98
CA ILE A 163 0.60 -7.54 -5.42
C ILE A 163 -0.37 -8.72 -5.54
N ARG A 164 0.05 -9.81 -6.20
CA ARG A 164 -0.74 -11.04 -6.30
C ARG A 164 -1.12 -11.60 -4.93
N GLY A 165 -0.14 -11.77 -4.05
CA GLY A 165 -0.39 -12.26 -2.69
C GLY A 165 -1.31 -11.33 -1.90
N SER A 166 -1.17 -10.02 -2.09
CA SER A 166 -2.06 -9.01 -1.51
C SER A 166 -3.49 -9.17 -1.98
N ILE A 167 -3.73 -9.30 -3.28
CA ILE A 167 -5.09 -9.37 -3.83
C ILE A 167 -5.82 -10.58 -3.26
N ILE A 168 -5.21 -11.77 -3.34
CA ILE A 168 -5.78 -13.01 -2.80
C ILE A 168 -6.03 -12.88 -1.30
N GLY A 169 -5.01 -12.45 -0.54
CA GLY A 169 -5.13 -12.35 0.92
C GLY A 169 -6.14 -11.29 1.37
N GLN A 170 -6.27 -10.18 0.64
CA GLN A 170 -7.25 -9.15 0.96
C GLN A 170 -8.66 -9.52 0.52
N PHE A 171 -8.83 -10.28 -0.56
CA PHE A 171 -10.12 -10.83 -0.94
C PHE A 171 -10.71 -11.67 0.19
N TYR A 172 -9.98 -12.68 0.68
CA TYR A 172 -10.50 -13.53 1.77
C TYR A 172 -10.73 -12.76 3.07
N LYS A 173 -9.83 -11.82 3.41
CA LYS A 173 -10.05 -10.93 4.57
C LYS A 173 -11.27 -10.05 4.40
N MET A 174 -11.55 -9.55 3.19
CA MET A 174 -12.72 -8.74 2.89
C MET A 174 -13.98 -9.61 2.99
N ARG A 175 -13.98 -10.79 2.38
CA ARG A 175 -15.09 -11.77 2.43
C ARG A 175 -15.47 -12.14 3.87
N ASP A 176 -14.49 -12.47 4.70
CA ASP A 176 -14.72 -12.78 6.12
C ASP A 176 -15.37 -11.61 6.86
N ARG A 177 -14.91 -10.38 6.59
CA ARG A 177 -15.42 -9.17 7.23
C ARG A 177 -16.81 -8.80 6.73
N VAL A 178 -17.09 -8.98 5.44
CA VAL A 178 -18.43 -8.83 4.88
C VAL A 178 -19.35 -9.82 5.57
N ASN A 179 -19.04 -11.12 5.57
CA ASN A 179 -19.87 -12.15 6.23
C ASN A 179 -20.06 -11.90 7.73
N GLN A 180 -19.06 -11.33 8.41
CA GLN A 180 -19.15 -10.98 9.83
C GLN A 180 -20.10 -9.79 10.09
N TYR A 181 -20.13 -8.80 9.19
CA TYR A 181 -20.81 -7.53 9.42
C TYR A 181 -22.11 -7.35 8.63
N THR A 182 -22.45 -8.27 7.74
CA THR A 182 -23.74 -8.30 7.03
C THR A 182 -24.73 -9.22 7.72
N LEU A 183 -26.02 -8.89 7.62
CA LEU A 183 -27.11 -9.77 8.05
C LEU A 183 -27.10 -11.07 7.25
N SER A 184 -27.36 -12.19 7.93
CA SER A 184 -27.28 -13.54 7.35
C SER A 184 -28.23 -13.78 6.18
N GLU A 185 -29.34 -13.04 6.10
CA GLU A 185 -30.29 -13.12 4.99
C GLU A 185 -29.70 -12.67 3.65
N TYR A 186 -28.69 -11.78 3.65
CA TYR A 186 -28.02 -11.31 2.43
C TYR A 186 -26.80 -12.15 2.05
N HIS A 187 -26.38 -13.10 2.88
CA HIS A 187 -25.16 -13.88 2.62
C HIS A 187 -25.24 -14.67 1.31
N SER A 188 -26.38 -15.30 1.03
CA SER A 188 -26.54 -16.09 -0.20
C SER A 188 -26.46 -15.22 -1.45
N GLU A 189 -27.10 -14.06 -1.44
CA GLU A 189 -27.09 -13.08 -2.54
C GLU A 189 -25.66 -12.57 -2.76
N LEU A 190 -25.03 -12.06 -1.70
CA LEU A 190 -23.68 -11.49 -1.78
C LEU A 190 -22.64 -12.52 -2.26
N GLU A 191 -22.79 -13.76 -1.82
CA GLU A 191 -21.93 -14.86 -2.21
C GLU A 191 -22.10 -15.21 -3.70
N SER A 192 -23.34 -15.35 -4.18
CA SER A 192 -23.58 -15.76 -5.56
C SER A 192 -23.38 -14.67 -6.59
N GLU A 193 -23.72 -13.43 -6.25
CA GLU A 193 -23.72 -12.31 -7.21
C GLU A 193 -22.40 -11.54 -7.25
N TYR A 194 -21.58 -11.58 -6.19
CA TYR A 194 -20.37 -10.76 -6.13
C TYR A 194 -19.12 -11.53 -5.70
N LEU A 195 -19.16 -12.22 -4.54
CA LEU A 195 -17.94 -12.79 -3.96
C LEU A 195 -17.32 -13.87 -4.83
N LYS A 196 -18.14 -14.72 -5.48
CA LYS A 196 -17.64 -15.74 -6.42
C LYS A 196 -16.98 -15.13 -7.65
N GLU A 197 -17.60 -14.12 -8.24
CA GLU A 197 -17.03 -13.42 -9.40
C GLU A 197 -15.69 -12.77 -9.03
N ILE A 198 -15.61 -12.07 -7.90
CA ILE A 198 -14.36 -11.48 -7.42
C ILE A 198 -13.30 -12.55 -7.12
N GLU A 199 -13.70 -13.72 -6.61
CA GLU A 199 -12.80 -14.87 -6.39
C GLU A 199 -12.25 -15.41 -7.72
N GLU A 200 -13.10 -15.56 -8.72
CA GLU A 200 -12.75 -15.99 -10.08
C GLU A 200 -11.76 -15.01 -10.73
N ILE A 201 -12.08 -13.71 -10.73
CA ILE A 201 -11.20 -12.66 -11.27
C ILE A 201 -9.86 -12.61 -10.50
N SER A 202 -9.87 -12.82 -9.18
CA SER A 202 -8.63 -12.94 -8.40
C SER A 202 -7.80 -14.15 -8.79
N GLY A 203 -8.45 -15.26 -9.16
CA GLY A 203 -7.79 -16.46 -9.69
C GLY A 203 -7.15 -16.20 -11.05
N GLU A 204 -7.88 -15.56 -11.97
CA GLU A 204 -7.38 -15.17 -13.29
C GLU A 204 -6.16 -14.24 -13.19
N PHE A 205 -6.22 -13.23 -12.30
CA PHE A 205 -5.08 -12.35 -12.04
C PHE A 205 -3.86 -13.16 -11.56
N ALA A 206 -4.08 -14.14 -10.68
CA ALA A 206 -3.01 -14.95 -10.12
C ALA A 206 -2.33 -15.84 -11.16
N GLU A 207 -3.12 -16.46 -12.04
CA GLU A 207 -2.63 -17.27 -13.16
C GLU A 207 -1.84 -16.42 -14.16
N ALA A 208 -2.42 -15.31 -14.63
CA ALA A 208 -1.74 -14.40 -15.55
C ALA A 208 -0.43 -13.84 -14.93
N SER A 209 -0.43 -13.57 -13.63
CA SER A 209 0.77 -13.12 -12.92
C SER A 209 1.86 -14.19 -12.88
N GLU A 210 1.50 -15.47 -12.67
CA GLU A 210 2.46 -16.58 -12.71
C GLU A 210 3.07 -16.76 -14.10
N GLY A 211 2.28 -16.52 -15.16
CA GLY A 211 2.78 -16.45 -16.54
C GLY A 211 3.93 -15.47 -16.68
N ILE A 212 3.80 -14.25 -16.16
CA ILE A 212 4.87 -13.23 -16.19
C ILE A 212 6.08 -13.66 -15.35
N LEU A 213 5.84 -14.11 -14.11
CA LEU A 213 6.92 -14.49 -13.18
C LEU A 213 7.79 -15.64 -13.72
N SER A 214 7.18 -16.56 -14.46
CA SER A 214 7.88 -17.70 -15.07
C SER A 214 8.52 -17.39 -16.43
N SER A 215 7.96 -16.44 -17.20
CA SER A 215 8.40 -16.15 -18.57
C SER A 215 9.49 -15.07 -18.65
N PHE A 216 9.58 -14.18 -17.67
CA PHE A 216 10.51 -13.05 -17.70
C PHE A 216 11.54 -13.08 -16.57
N PRO A 217 12.75 -12.54 -16.81
CA PRO A 217 13.74 -12.34 -15.77
C PRO A 217 13.21 -11.41 -14.66
N VAL A 218 13.83 -11.52 -13.48
CA VAL A 218 13.54 -10.68 -12.31
C VAL A 218 13.65 -9.19 -12.62
N ASP A 219 14.63 -8.81 -13.45
CA ASP A 219 14.69 -7.47 -14.02
C ASP A 219 13.92 -7.42 -15.32
N ILE A 220 12.98 -6.49 -15.45
CA ILE A 220 12.31 -6.21 -16.72
C ILE A 220 12.73 -4.81 -17.14
N SER A 221 13.86 -4.73 -17.87
CA SER A 221 14.48 -3.48 -18.29
C SER A 221 15.19 -3.67 -19.64
N THR A 222 15.70 -2.58 -20.21
CA THR A 222 16.55 -2.63 -21.42
C THR A 222 17.90 -3.29 -21.17
N ASP A 223 18.32 -3.44 -19.92
CA ASP A 223 19.58 -4.10 -19.57
C ASP A 223 19.44 -5.63 -19.55
N SER A 224 18.22 -6.13 -19.35
CA SER A 224 17.93 -7.56 -19.22
C SER A 224 17.19 -8.17 -20.41
N LEU A 225 16.45 -7.36 -21.16
CA LEU A 225 15.56 -7.82 -22.22
C LEU A 225 15.73 -7.02 -23.50
N GLU A 226 15.71 -7.75 -24.62
CA GLU A 226 15.62 -7.16 -25.95
C GLU A 226 14.24 -6.52 -26.19
N LYS A 227 14.21 -5.52 -27.08
CA LYS A 227 13.00 -4.73 -27.36
C LYS A 227 11.74 -5.57 -27.64
N PRO A 228 11.75 -6.65 -28.44
CA PRO A 228 10.56 -7.48 -28.65
C PRO A 228 10.03 -8.13 -27.36
N ALA A 229 10.92 -8.59 -26.48
CA ALA A 229 10.55 -9.20 -25.20
C ALA A 229 9.98 -8.16 -24.22
N LEU A 230 10.49 -6.92 -24.24
CA LEU A 230 9.91 -5.82 -23.47
C LEU A 230 8.51 -5.46 -23.97
N ILE A 231 8.28 -5.46 -25.27
CA ILE A 231 6.94 -5.22 -25.84
C ILE A 231 5.96 -6.30 -25.38
N ASP A 232 6.40 -7.56 -25.39
CA ASP A 232 5.59 -8.69 -24.91
C ASP A 232 5.30 -8.58 -23.41
N ALA A 233 6.31 -8.33 -22.57
CA ALA A 233 6.11 -8.09 -21.13
C ALA A 233 5.11 -6.94 -20.90
N ASN A 234 5.24 -5.85 -21.64
CA ASN A 234 4.34 -4.71 -21.55
C ASN A 234 2.89 -5.06 -21.95
N GLN A 235 2.70 -5.99 -22.89
CA GLN A 235 1.38 -6.51 -23.23
C GLN A 235 0.79 -7.31 -22.05
N GLN A 236 1.56 -8.24 -21.48
CA GLN A 236 1.07 -9.06 -20.37
C GLN A 236 0.72 -8.23 -19.12
N PHE A 237 1.50 -7.19 -18.79
CA PHE A 237 1.13 -6.25 -17.73
C PHE A 237 -0.13 -5.43 -18.05
N ARG A 238 -0.39 -5.12 -19.34
CA ARG A 238 -1.64 -4.47 -19.75
C ARG A 238 -2.84 -5.40 -19.56
N ASP A 239 -2.66 -6.69 -19.78
CA ASP A 239 -3.70 -7.69 -19.57
C ASP A 239 -4.01 -7.84 -18.07
N LEU A 240 -2.99 -7.88 -17.20
CA LEU A 240 -3.20 -7.80 -15.74
C LEU A 240 -4.01 -6.58 -15.32
N LYS A 241 -3.71 -5.41 -15.90
CA LYS A 241 -4.46 -4.18 -15.64
C LYS A 241 -5.92 -4.32 -16.08
N HIS A 242 -6.25 -5.02 -17.17
CA HIS A 242 -7.64 -5.24 -17.57
C HIS A 242 -8.40 -6.09 -16.56
N ILE A 243 -7.79 -7.17 -16.06
CA ILE A 243 -8.35 -8.02 -15.01
C ILE A 243 -8.65 -7.21 -13.74
N LEU A 244 -7.74 -6.30 -13.36
CA LEU A 244 -7.98 -5.42 -12.20
C LEU A 244 -9.11 -4.39 -12.42
N ILE A 245 -9.34 -3.94 -13.66
CA ILE A 245 -10.47 -3.04 -13.96
C ILE A 245 -11.79 -3.79 -13.76
N GLU A 246 -11.88 -5.02 -14.27
CA GLU A 246 -13.05 -5.89 -14.07
C GLU A 246 -13.30 -6.13 -12.57
N MET A 247 -12.25 -6.48 -11.81
CA MET A 247 -12.37 -6.64 -10.36
C MET A 247 -12.87 -5.36 -9.65
N GLU A 248 -12.40 -4.18 -10.08
CA GLU A 248 -12.85 -2.91 -9.50
C GLU A 248 -14.33 -2.64 -9.80
N GLU A 249 -14.81 -3.01 -10.98
CA GLU A 249 -16.22 -2.90 -11.38
C GLU A 249 -17.10 -3.80 -10.49
N SER A 250 -16.78 -5.10 -10.37
CA SER A 250 -17.55 -6.02 -9.50
C SER A 250 -17.53 -5.57 -8.03
N LEU A 251 -16.40 -5.06 -7.53
CA LEU A 251 -16.28 -4.49 -6.18
C LEU A 251 -17.14 -3.24 -6.00
N ARG A 252 -17.26 -2.39 -7.03
CA ARG A 252 -18.07 -1.17 -7.00
C ARG A 252 -19.56 -1.49 -6.97
N GLU A 253 -19.99 -2.50 -7.72
CA GLU A 253 -21.36 -3.00 -7.70
C GLU A 253 -21.72 -3.57 -6.33
N MET A 254 -20.86 -4.42 -5.78
CA MET A 254 -21.01 -4.95 -4.42
C MET A 254 -21.06 -3.84 -3.36
N GLU A 255 -20.18 -2.84 -3.46
CA GLU A 255 -20.16 -1.70 -2.54
C GLU A 255 -21.49 -0.91 -2.59
N SER A 256 -21.99 -0.65 -3.80
CA SER A 256 -23.26 0.05 -4.01
C SER A 256 -24.43 -0.74 -3.41
N ARG A 257 -24.44 -2.07 -3.63
CA ARG A 257 -25.45 -2.95 -3.07
C ARG A 257 -25.44 -2.97 -1.54
N LEU A 258 -24.26 -3.08 -0.92
CA LEU A 258 -24.13 -3.02 0.54
C LEU A 258 -24.55 -1.66 1.12
N PHE A 259 -24.40 -0.58 0.36
CA PHE A 259 -24.88 0.74 0.75
C PHE A 259 -26.41 0.82 0.72
N GLU A 260 -27.06 0.27 -0.31
CA GLU A 260 -28.52 0.17 -0.39
C GLU A 260 -29.12 -0.67 0.75
N LEU A 261 -28.39 -1.70 1.19
CA LEU A 261 -28.77 -2.57 2.31
C LEU A 261 -28.42 -1.99 3.69
N ASP A 262 -27.91 -0.75 3.77
CA ASP A 262 -27.47 -0.07 4.99
C ASP A 262 -26.42 -0.86 5.82
N GLN A 263 -25.58 -1.67 5.16
CA GLN A 263 -24.55 -2.50 5.80
C GLN A 263 -23.22 -1.73 5.94
N THR A 264 -23.27 -0.52 6.51
CA THR A 264 -22.17 0.46 6.55
C THR A 264 -20.82 -0.10 7.04
N ARG A 265 -20.83 -1.02 8.01
CA ARG A 265 -19.60 -1.66 8.52
C ARG A 265 -18.94 -2.58 7.50
N ALA A 266 -19.72 -3.32 6.72
CA ALA A 266 -19.24 -4.20 5.68
C ALA A 266 -18.72 -3.40 4.48
N VAL A 267 -19.47 -2.36 4.05
CA VAL A 267 -19.09 -1.42 2.97
C VAL A 267 -17.64 -0.97 3.11
N ARG A 268 -17.22 -0.55 4.32
CA ARG A 268 -15.85 -0.09 4.60
C ARG A 268 -14.75 -1.06 4.13
N TYR A 269 -14.98 -2.37 4.23
CA TYR A 269 -13.97 -3.36 3.82
C TYR A 269 -13.91 -3.53 2.31
N VAL A 270 -15.08 -3.50 1.65
CA VAL A 270 -15.17 -3.49 0.18
C VAL A 270 -14.53 -2.22 -0.38
N THR A 271 -14.84 -1.04 0.16
CA THR A 271 -14.24 0.24 -0.24
C THR A 271 -12.71 0.21 -0.14
N LYS A 272 -12.16 -0.33 0.95
CA LYS A 272 -10.70 -0.42 1.14
C LYS A 272 -10.05 -1.32 0.10
N PHE A 273 -10.64 -2.50 -0.14
CA PHE A 273 -10.10 -3.43 -1.12
C PHE A 273 -10.21 -2.85 -2.53
N ARG A 274 -11.35 -2.25 -2.89
CA ARG A 274 -11.55 -1.53 -4.15
C ARG A 274 -10.50 -0.43 -4.37
N LYS A 275 -10.22 0.38 -3.34
CA LYS A 275 -9.13 1.38 -3.40
C LYS A 275 -7.77 0.75 -3.68
N ASP A 276 -7.44 -0.38 -3.04
CA ASP A 276 -6.18 -1.08 -3.31
C ASP A 276 -6.11 -1.54 -4.78
N ILE A 277 -7.19 -2.11 -5.32
CA ILE A 277 -7.28 -2.50 -6.74
C ILE A 277 -7.10 -1.28 -7.66
N THR A 278 -7.79 -0.18 -7.41
CA THR A 278 -7.62 1.06 -8.19
C THR A 278 -6.17 1.56 -8.16
N ASN A 279 -5.49 1.48 -7.01
CA ASN A 279 -4.10 1.90 -6.90
C ASN A 279 -3.17 0.97 -7.68
N TYR A 280 -3.39 -0.36 -7.66
CA TYR A 280 -2.61 -1.31 -8.46
C TYR A 280 -2.84 -1.13 -9.97
N THR A 281 -4.06 -0.85 -10.39
CA THR A 281 -4.37 -0.50 -11.79
C THR A 281 -3.56 0.72 -12.24
N ASN A 282 -3.55 1.79 -11.45
CA ASN A 282 -2.77 2.99 -11.75
C ASN A 282 -1.26 2.74 -11.67
N TYR A 283 -0.80 1.88 -10.76
CA TYR A 283 0.59 1.46 -10.69
C TYR A 283 1.04 0.79 -11.99
N PHE A 284 0.27 -0.18 -12.50
CA PHE A 284 0.59 -0.81 -13.77
C PHE A 284 0.60 0.18 -14.92
N ILE A 285 -0.38 1.08 -15.00
CA ILE A 285 -0.44 2.10 -16.06
C ILE A 285 0.80 3.02 -16.01
N ILE A 286 1.08 3.62 -14.85
CA ILE A 286 2.04 4.72 -14.72
C ILE A 286 3.46 4.20 -14.56
N LYS A 287 3.68 3.27 -13.62
CA LYS A 287 5.02 2.88 -13.17
C LYS A 287 5.56 1.62 -13.83
N VAL A 288 4.72 0.85 -14.53
CA VAL A 288 5.14 -0.35 -15.28
C VAL A 288 5.01 -0.12 -16.77
N ASN A 289 3.78 -0.02 -17.29
CA ASN A 289 3.51 0.11 -18.72
C ASN A 289 4.09 1.41 -19.30
N GLY A 290 3.93 2.54 -18.60
CA GLY A 290 4.54 3.81 -18.99
C GLY A 290 6.06 3.70 -19.12
N ARG A 291 6.73 3.17 -18.10
CA ARG A 291 8.20 3.01 -18.10
C ARG A 291 8.71 2.08 -19.18
N ILE A 292 8.07 0.93 -19.38
CA ILE A 292 8.47 0.01 -20.45
C ILE A 292 8.24 0.68 -21.81
N SER A 293 7.14 1.41 -21.98
CA SER A 293 6.85 2.13 -23.23
C SER A 293 7.89 3.22 -23.52
N ASP A 294 8.29 4.01 -22.53
CA ASP A 294 9.34 5.02 -22.67
C ASP A 294 10.67 4.38 -23.06
N ALA A 295 11.05 3.31 -22.34
CA ALA A 295 12.30 2.58 -22.60
C ALA A 295 12.33 1.95 -24.01
N VAL A 296 11.25 1.30 -24.44
CA VAL A 296 11.11 0.69 -25.77
C VAL A 296 11.20 1.73 -26.89
N ASN A 297 10.72 2.95 -26.65
CA ASN A 297 10.70 4.03 -27.63
C ASN A 297 11.89 4.99 -27.52
N GLY A 298 12.76 4.81 -26.53
CA GLY A 298 13.91 5.71 -26.30
C GLY A 298 13.50 7.12 -25.90
N ILE A 299 12.35 7.28 -25.24
CA ILE A 299 11.87 8.57 -24.74
C ILE A 299 12.56 8.84 -23.40
N HIS A 300 13.29 9.96 -23.34
CA HIS A 300 13.88 10.51 -22.12
C HIS A 300 13.43 11.96 -22.02
N ILE A 301 12.65 12.30 -20.99
CA ILE A 301 12.11 13.65 -20.74
C ILE A 301 12.82 14.25 -19.52
#